data_AF-A0A538E7J8-F1
#
_entry.id   AF-A0A538E7J8-F1
#
_cell.length_a   1.000
_cell.length_b   1.000
_cell.length_c   1.000
_cell.angle_alpha   90.00
_cell.angle_beta   90.00
_cell.angle_gamma   90.00
#
_symmetry.space_group_name_H-M   'P 1'
#
loop_
_entity.id
_entity.type
_entity.pdbx_description
1 polymer ?
#
loop_
_entity_poly.entity_id
_entity_poly.type
_entity_poly.pdbx_seq_one_letter_code
_entity_poly.pdbx_strand_id
1 'polypeptide(L)'
;MGARAGLQCGKGLLRRVLAPRRAPLRVDRERGIDSVSGEAVTGVLVPPGSGEKVPRGPRYHRILAELPELEVVELRFGPDFEGVEPHTHSDHVDSFYVLDGEAEFVMGDEVVRVGPGTYVAAAVGVVHGFRNVGDGELRMLNVHAPNTGFARRLRDA
;
A
#
# COMPACT_ATOMS: atom_id res chain seq x y z
N MET A 1 26.94 -8.23 38.90
CA MET A 1 27.13 -9.15 37.76
C MET A 1 25.94 -10.10 37.72
N GLY A 2 25.02 -10.12 36.76
CA GLY A 2 24.78 -9.28 35.59
C GLY A 2 23.29 -9.38 35.24
N ALA A 3 22.69 -8.27 34.84
CA ALA A 3 21.30 -8.20 34.42
C ALA A 3 21.18 -8.74 32.99
N ARG A 4 20.31 -9.73 32.76
CA ARG A 4 19.80 -10.04 31.43
C ARG A 4 18.51 -9.23 31.23
N ALA A 5 18.60 -8.17 30.44
CA ALA A 5 17.43 -7.47 29.92
C ALA A 5 16.79 -8.37 28.85
N GLY A 6 15.60 -8.91 29.14
CA GLY A 6 14.76 -9.54 28.14
C GLY A 6 14.15 -8.46 27.26
N LEU A 7 14.34 -8.58 25.94
CA LEU A 7 13.60 -7.76 24.98
C LEU A 7 12.12 -8.07 25.11
N GLN A 8 11.35 -7.08 25.53
CA GLN A 8 9.90 -7.14 25.56
C GLN A 8 9.40 -6.77 24.16
N CYS A 9 9.08 -7.79 23.36
CA CYS A 9 8.39 -7.63 22.09
C CYS A 9 7.03 -6.97 22.35
N GLY A 10 6.89 -5.71 21.96
CA GLY A 10 5.67 -4.92 22.13
C GLY A 10 4.48 -5.62 21.48
N LYS A 11 3.42 -5.83 22.26
CA LYS A 11 2.13 -6.33 21.78
C LYS A 11 1.45 -5.22 20.97
N GLY A 12 1.76 -5.13 19.67
CA GLY A 12 1.02 -4.29 18.73
C GLY A 12 -0.41 -4.82 18.59
N LEU A 13 -1.37 -4.11 19.19
CA LEU A 13 -2.78 -4.45 19.12
C LEU A 13 -3.28 -4.23 17.69
N LEU A 14 -3.69 -5.30 17.00
CA LEU A 14 -4.52 -5.23 15.79
C LEU A 14 -5.81 -4.47 16.13
N ARG A 15 -5.86 -3.15 15.92
CA ARG A 15 -7.10 -2.39 15.96
C ARG A 15 -7.84 -2.59 14.64
N ARG A 16 -8.86 -3.45 14.65
CA ARG A 16 -9.83 -3.55 13.55
C ARG A 16 -10.76 -2.34 13.61
N VAL A 17 -10.59 -1.39 12.70
CA VAL A 17 -11.64 -0.42 12.39
C VAL A 17 -12.72 -1.18 11.62
N LEU A 18 -13.93 -1.24 12.17
CA LEU A 18 -15.07 -1.93 11.56
C LEU A 18 -15.77 -0.98 10.58
N ALA A 19 -15.63 -1.22 9.28
CA ALA A 19 -16.53 -0.65 8.28
C ALA A 19 -17.89 -1.40 8.30
N PRO A 20 -19.01 -0.74 7.93
CA PRO A 20 -20.31 -1.41 7.84
C PRO A 20 -20.23 -2.60 6.88
N ARG A 21 -20.73 -3.76 7.32
CA ARG A 21 -20.74 -5.00 6.53
C ARG A 21 -21.56 -4.79 5.26
N ARG A 22 -20.90 -4.71 4.09
CA ARG A 22 -21.54 -5.09 2.83
C ARG A 22 -21.69 -6.61 2.82
N ALA A 23 -22.83 -7.10 2.33
CA ALA A 23 -23.12 -8.52 2.21
C ALA A 23 -21.97 -9.27 1.51
N PRO A 24 -21.70 -10.54 1.86
CA PRO A 24 -20.64 -11.31 1.21
C PRO A 24 -20.88 -11.33 -0.30
N LEU A 25 -19.85 -10.97 -1.07
CA LEU A 25 -19.80 -11.25 -2.50
C LEU A 25 -20.04 -12.75 -2.69
N ARG A 26 -21.19 -13.08 -3.29
CA ARG A 26 -21.45 -14.43 -3.78
C ARG A 26 -20.48 -14.67 -4.93
N VAL A 27 -19.55 -15.58 -4.75
CA VAL A 27 -18.80 -16.16 -5.87
C VAL A 27 -19.78 -17.09 -6.59
N ASP A 28 -20.46 -16.58 -7.62
CA ASP A 28 -21.19 -17.43 -8.56
C ASP A 28 -20.17 -18.32 -9.26
N ARG A 29 -20.18 -19.62 -8.93
CA ARG A 29 -19.28 -20.64 -9.49
C ARG A 29 -19.61 -21.07 -10.93
N GLU A 30 -20.51 -20.38 -11.63
CA GLU A 30 -21.13 -20.90 -12.85
C GLU A 30 -21.10 -19.98 -14.08
N ARG A 31 -20.09 -19.10 -14.22
CA ARG A 31 -19.79 -18.52 -15.54
C ARG A 31 -18.39 -18.92 -15.96
N GLY A 32 -18.33 -19.72 -17.04
CA GLY A 32 -17.13 -20.30 -17.60
C GLY A 32 -16.06 -19.25 -17.85
N ILE A 33 -14.81 -19.67 -17.64
CA ILE A 33 -13.63 -18.89 -18.00
C ILE A 33 -13.57 -18.91 -19.53
N ASP A 34 -14.15 -17.90 -20.16
CA ASP A 34 -13.83 -17.58 -21.54
C ASP A 34 -12.31 -17.33 -21.58
N SER A 35 -11.63 -18.11 -22.42
CA SER A 35 -10.18 -18.11 -22.55
C SER A 35 -9.68 -16.72 -22.94
N VAL A 36 -9.15 -15.97 -21.98
CA VAL A 36 -8.35 -14.78 -22.25
C VAL A 36 -6.97 -15.26 -22.70
N SER A 37 -6.72 -15.20 -24.01
CA SER A 37 -5.42 -15.47 -24.60
C SER A 37 -4.45 -14.32 -24.26
N GLY A 38 -3.88 -14.35 -23.06
CA GLY A 38 -2.68 -13.62 -22.68
C GLY A 38 -1.68 -14.63 -22.12
N GLU A 39 -0.38 -14.45 -22.36
CA GLU A 39 0.64 -15.32 -21.77
C GLU A 39 0.42 -15.43 -20.26
N ALA A 40 0.29 -16.65 -19.75
CA ALA A 40 0.12 -16.89 -18.33
C ALA A 40 1.37 -16.42 -17.58
N VAL A 41 1.30 -15.25 -16.93
CA VAL A 41 2.35 -14.81 -16.01
C VAL A 41 2.33 -15.76 -14.83
N THR A 42 3.29 -16.67 -14.78
CA THR A 42 3.35 -17.72 -13.75
C THR A 42 3.75 -17.16 -12.38
N GLY A 43 4.39 -15.99 -12.36
CA GLY A 43 4.79 -15.24 -11.18
C GLY A 43 5.67 -14.04 -11.53
N VAL A 44 5.81 -13.12 -10.58
CA VAL A 44 6.67 -11.93 -10.71
C VAL A 44 7.82 -12.04 -9.70
N LEU A 45 9.06 -11.93 -10.19
CA LEU A 45 10.27 -11.86 -9.37
C LEU A 45 11.02 -10.57 -9.71
N VAL A 46 11.13 -9.66 -8.75
CA VAL A 46 11.91 -8.43 -8.89
C VAL A 46 13.02 -8.40 -7.84
N PRO A 47 14.30 -8.50 -8.24
CA PRO A 47 15.41 -8.44 -7.31
C PRO A 47 15.52 -7.09 -6.59
N PRO A 48 16.23 -7.02 -5.45
CA PRO A 48 16.57 -5.76 -4.81
C PRO A 48 17.22 -4.78 -5.80
N GLY A 49 16.84 -3.50 -5.73
CA GLY A 49 17.32 -2.46 -6.65
C GLY A 49 16.70 -2.46 -8.06
N SER A 50 16.11 -3.57 -8.52
CA SER A 50 15.44 -3.70 -9.83
C SER A 50 13.99 -3.18 -9.81
N GLY A 51 13.28 -3.26 -10.94
CA GLY A 51 11.95 -2.69 -11.12
C GLY A 51 12.00 -1.38 -11.89
N GLU A 52 10.88 -1.00 -12.50
CA GLU A 52 10.80 0.22 -13.30
C GLU A 52 10.80 1.45 -12.38
N LYS A 53 11.69 2.41 -12.66
CA LYS A 53 11.77 3.66 -11.91
C LYS A 53 11.03 4.76 -12.65
N VAL A 54 10.04 5.34 -11.99
CA VAL A 54 9.27 6.48 -12.47
C VAL A 54 9.76 7.74 -11.74
N PRO A 55 10.44 8.68 -12.41
CA PRO A 55 11.04 9.86 -11.76
C PRO A 55 10.03 10.77 -11.06
N ARG A 56 10.45 11.33 -9.92
CA ARG A 56 9.70 12.30 -9.09
C ARG A 56 10.68 13.33 -8.53
N GLY A 57 10.98 14.37 -9.31
CA GLY A 57 12.03 15.34 -8.98
C GLY A 57 13.37 14.65 -8.72
N PRO A 58 14.01 14.84 -7.56
CA PRO A 58 15.28 14.17 -7.22
C PRO A 58 15.11 12.69 -6.80
N ARG A 59 13.88 12.18 -6.74
CA ARG A 59 13.54 10.81 -6.29
C ARG A 59 12.87 10.03 -7.43
N TYR A 60 12.38 8.83 -7.12
CA TYR A 60 11.55 8.04 -8.02
C TYR A 60 10.58 7.16 -7.22
N HIS A 61 9.44 6.84 -7.81
CA HIS A 61 8.66 5.66 -7.43
C HIS A 61 9.17 4.46 -8.21
N ARG A 62 8.99 3.25 -7.66
CA ARG A 62 9.47 2.02 -8.30
C ARG A 62 8.36 1.01 -8.43
N ILE A 63 7.96 0.72 -9.66
CA ILE A 63 6.93 -0.28 -9.97
C ILE A 63 7.60 -1.66 -9.86
N LEU A 64 6.99 -2.54 -9.06
CA LEU A 64 7.47 -3.89 -8.78
C LEU A 64 6.61 -4.96 -9.43
N ALA A 65 5.30 -4.74 -9.54
CA ALA A 65 4.40 -5.67 -10.21
C ALA A 65 3.18 -4.94 -10.78
N GLU A 66 2.73 -5.41 -11.95
CA GLU A 66 1.43 -5.09 -12.54
C GLU A 66 0.83 -6.39 -13.05
N LEU A 67 -0.12 -6.93 -12.30
CA LEU A 67 -0.93 -8.09 -12.65
C LEU A 67 -2.40 -7.66 -12.66
N PRO A 68 -3.32 -8.41 -13.28
CA PRO A 68 -4.75 -8.13 -13.13
C PRO A 68 -5.20 -8.13 -11.65
N GLU A 69 -4.62 -9.00 -10.83
CA GLU A 69 -5.02 -9.21 -9.44
C GLU A 69 -4.46 -8.18 -8.46
N LEU A 70 -3.37 -7.49 -8.83
CA LEU A 70 -2.72 -6.48 -7.99
C LEU A 70 -1.68 -5.67 -8.75
N GLU A 71 -1.38 -4.50 -8.23
CA GLU A 71 -0.20 -3.73 -8.58
C GLU A 71 0.57 -3.32 -7.32
N VAL A 72 1.91 -3.33 -7.42
CA VAL A 72 2.80 -3.05 -6.29
C VAL A 72 3.80 -1.97 -6.67
N VAL A 73 3.86 -0.93 -5.85
CA VAL A 73 4.76 0.21 -6.06
C VAL A 73 5.51 0.51 -4.77
N GLU A 74 6.84 0.60 -4.83
CA GLU A 74 7.59 1.28 -3.78
C GLU A 74 7.49 2.79 -3.99
N LEU A 75 6.75 3.44 -3.10
CA LEU A 75 6.56 4.88 -3.07
C LEU A 75 7.64 5.55 -2.24
N ARG A 76 7.99 6.78 -2.64
CA ARG A 76 9.04 7.61 -2.03
C ARG A 76 8.62 9.06 -2.03
N PHE A 77 8.58 9.68 -0.85
CA PHE A 77 8.14 11.05 -0.67
C PHE A 77 9.17 11.81 0.16
N GLY A 78 9.53 13.03 -0.26
CA GLY A 78 10.37 13.91 0.56
C GLY A 78 9.56 14.66 1.61
N PRO A 79 10.22 15.48 2.46
CA PRO A 79 9.54 16.36 3.41
C PRO A 79 8.78 17.50 2.72
N ASP A 80 9.06 17.75 1.45
CA ASP A 80 8.36 18.69 0.56
C ASP A 80 7.03 18.16 0.03
N PHE A 81 6.71 16.89 0.26
CA PHE A 81 5.44 16.30 -0.15
C PHE A 81 4.32 16.72 0.81
N GLU A 82 3.33 17.46 0.30
CA GLU A 82 2.20 17.96 1.09
C GLU A 82 1.29 16.86 1.65
N GLY A 83 1.28 15.69 1.01
CA GLY A 83 0.44 14.55 1.39
C GLY A 83 -0.52 14.12 0.29
N VAL A 84 -1.25 13.04 0.57
CA VAL A 84 -2.44 12.63 -0.18
C VAL A 84 -3.65 12.96 0.68
N GLU A 85 -4.49 13.85 0.17
CA GLU A 85 -5.72 14.25 0.84
C GLU A 85 -6.66 13.06 1.09
N PRO A 86 -7.47 13.09 2.16
CA PRO A 86 -8.43 12.02 2.46
C PRO A 86 -9.38 11.74 1.30
N HIS A 87 -9.44 10.48 0.86
CA HIS A 87 -10.28 10.03 -0.25
C HIS A 87 -10.73 8.57 -0.05
N THR A 88 -11.50 8.04 -1.01
CA THR A 88 -11.97 6.65 -0.99
C THR A 88 -11.81 6.00 -2.36
N HIS A 89 -11.70 4.67 -2.37
CA HIS A 89 -11.77 3.86 -3.58
C HIS A 89 -13.00 2.95 -3.53
N SER A 90 -13.70 2.81 -4.66
CA SER A 90 -14.90 1.97 -4.80
C SER A 90 -14.60 0.59 -5.40
N ASP A 91 -13.38 0.39 -5.90
CA ASP A 91 -12.99 -0.69 -6.80
C ASP A 91 -11.77 -1.50 -6.32
N HIS A 92 -11.00 -1.01 -5.34
CA HIS A 92 -9.85 -1.73 -4.79
C HIS A 92 -9.60 -1.46 -3.30
N VAL A 93 -8.87 -2.39 -2.67
CA VAL A 93 -8.18 -2.15 -1.40
C VAL A 93 -6.91 -1.37 -1.68
N ASP A 94 -6.66 -0.32 -0.91
CA ASP A 94 -5.39 0.40 -0.90
C ASP A 94 -4.64 0.09 0.40
N SER A 95 -3.38 -0.33 0.30
CA SER A 95 -2.58 -0.73 1.45
C SER A 95 -1.14 -0.29 1.35
N PHE A 96 -0.52 -0.12 2.52
CA PHE A 96 0.79 0.45 2.70
C PHE A 96 1.56 -0.33 3.76
N TYR A 97 2.84 -0.62 3.49
CA TYR A 97 3.79 -1.07 4.48
C TYR A 97 4.93 -0.07 4.58
N VAL A 98 5.13 0.52 5.75
CA VAL A 98 6.17 1.55 5.94
C VAL A 98 7.53 0.86 6.00
N LEU A 99 8.39 1.21 5.05
CA LEU A 99 9.75 0.67 4.95
C LEU A 99 10.76 1.56 5.67
N ASP A 100 10.59 2.87 5.60
CA ASP A 100 11.48 3.88 6.20
C ASP A 100 10.74 5.22 6.37
N GLY A 101 11.19 6.04 7.32
CA GLY A 101 10.57 7.34 7.63
C GLY A 101 9.32 7.29 8.51
N GLU A 102 8.66 8.44 8.69
CA GLU A 102 7.46 8.60 9.52
C GLU A 102 6.31 9.19 8.70
N ALA A 103 5.13 8.60 8.84
CA ALA A 103 3.91 9.08 8.20
C ALA A 103 2.82 9.31 9.23
N GLU A 104 1.88 10.19 8.89
CA GLU A 104 0.59 10.25 9.56
C GLU A 104 -0.48 9.82 8.56
N PHE A 105 -1.26 8.80 8.93
CA PHE A 105 -2.36 8.29 8.14
C PHE A 105 -3.69 8.77 8.70
N VAL A 106 -4.59 9.19 7.81
CA VAL A 106 -6.02 9.29 8.07
C VAL A 106 -6.63 7.93 7.74
N MET A 107 -7.43 7.36 8.65
CA MET A 107 -8.13 6.08 8.49
C MET A 107 -9.53 6.18 9.09
N GLY A 108 -10.54 6.42 8.26
CA GLY A 108 -11.87 6.81 8.72
C GLY A 108 -11.80 8.12 9.50
N ASP A 109 -12.22 8.09 10.76
CA ASP A 109 -12.18 9.26 11.67
C ASP A 109 -10.90 9.31 12.53
N GLU A 110 -10.01 8.34 12.38
CA GLU A 110 -8.76 8.28 13.15
C GLU A 110 -7.59 8.87 12.36
N VAL A 111 -6.70 9.55 13.09
CA VAL A 111 -5.41 10.02 12.58
C VAL A 111 -4.32 9.33 13.39
N VAL A 112 -3.44 8.60 12.72
CA VAL A 112 -2.45 7.74 13.37
C VAL A 112 -1.06 7.98 12.79
N ARG A 113 -0.09 8.26 13.67
CA ARG A 113 1.33 8.31 13.30
C ARG A 113 1.92 6.91 13.27
N VAL A 114 2.65 6.62 12.21
CA VAL A 114 3.22 5.30 11.92
C VAL A 114 4.66 5.45 11.45
N GLY A 115 5.50 4.50 11.87
CA GLY A 115 6.89 4.38 11.41
C GLY A 115 7.16 3.00 10.79
N PRO A 116 8.45 2.68 10.54
CA PRO A 116 8.85 1.47 9.83
C PRO A 116 8.32 0.20 10.49
N GLY A 117 7.89 -0.75 9.65
CA GLY A 117 7.30 -2.02 10.10
C GLY A 117 5.79 -1.99 10.31
N THR A 118 5.15 -0.82 10.17
CA THR A 118 3.70 -0.68 10.28
C THR A 118 3.01 -1.03 8.96
N TYR A 119 1.96 -1.84 9.01
CA TYR A 119 1.05 -2.10 7.89
C TYR A 119 -0.27 -1.35 8.08
N VAL A 120 -0.74 -0.69 7.02
CA VAL A 120 -2.02 0.03 6.96
C VAL A 120 -2.79 -0.45 5.73
N ALA A 121 -4.09 -0.66 5.86
CA ALA A 121 -4.93 -1.02 4.72
C ALA A 121 -6.32 -0.40 4.83
N ALA A 122 -6.73 0.31 3.79
CA ALA A 122 -8.07 0.83 3.60
C ALA A 122 -8.87 -0.17 2.76
N ALA A 123 -9.90 -0.76 3.36
CA ALA A 123 -10.87 -1.54 2.61
C ALA A 123 -11.66 -0.62 1.65
N VAL A 124 -12.29 -1.23 0.63
CA VAL A 124 -13.17 -0.50 -0.30
C VAL A 124 -14.18 0.38 0.45
N GLY A 125 -14.21 1.65 0.10
CA GLY A 125 -15.08 2.67 0.70
C GLY A 125 -14.60 3.26 2.03
N VAL A 126 -13.44 2.86 2.56
CA VAL A 126 -12.86 3.47 3.77
C VAL A 126 -12.09 4.74 3.39
N VAL A 127 -12.41 5.84 4.06
CA VAL A 127 -11.69 7.11 3.90
C VAL A 127 -10.26 6.93 4.37
N HIS A 128 -9.30 7.32 3.54
CA HIS A 128 -7.89 7.28 3.89
C HIS A 128 -7.09 8.34 3.17
N GLY A 129 -5.95 8.69 3.75
CA GLY A 129 -4.97 9.63 3.22
C GLY A 129 -3.70 9.54 4.06
N PHE A 130 -2.60 10.15 3.61
CA PHE A 130 -1.38 10.16 4.41
C PHE A 130 -0.52 11.37 4.09
N ARG A 131 0.34 11.72 5.05
CA ARG A 131 1.37 12.75 4.88
C ARG A 131 2.71 12.26 5.43
N ASN A 132 3.80 12.70 4.82
CA ASN A 132 5.12 12.58 5.43
C ASN A 132 5.21 13.61 6.56
N VAL A 133 5.50 13.16 7.78
CA VAL A 133 5.61 14.05 8.96
C VAL A 133 7.01 14.09 9.55
N GLY A 134 7.95 13.34 8.95
CA GLY A 134 9.36 13.37 9.33
C GLY A 134 10.17 14.36 8.50
N ASP A 135 11.40 14.62 8.96
CA ASP A 135 12.34 15.53 8.28
C ASP A 135 13.07 14.85 7.08
N GLY A 136 12.77 13.58 6.81
CA GLY A 136 13.47 12.72 5.84
C GLY A 136 12.59 12.18 4.72
N GLU A 137 13.14 11.23 3.96
CA GLU A 137 12.35 10.48 2.96
C GLU A 137 11.41 9.50 3.67
N LEU A 138 10.13 9.51 3.30
CA LEU A 138 9.17 8.46 3.60
C LEU A 138 9.21 7.43 2.48
N ARG A 139 9.41 6.15 2.83
CA ARG A 139 9.38 5.02 1.87
C ARG A 139 8.32 4.01 2.28
N MET A 140 7.47 3.63 1.34
CA MET A 140 6.38 2.69 1.59
C MET A 140 6.25 1.69 0.45
N LEU A 141 5.93 0.45 0.77
CA LEU A 141 5.41 -0.50 -0.21
C LEU A 141 3.89 -0.29 -0.29
N ASN A 142 3.41 0.13 -1.45
CA ASN A 142 1.99 0.29 -1.72
C ASN A 142 1.48 -0.86 -2.58
N VAL A 143 0.30 -1.37 -2.23
CA VAL A 143 -0.39 -2.44 -2.96
C VAL A 143 -1.84 -2.03 -3.18
N HIS A 144 -2.24 -1.97 -4.45
CA HIS A 144 -3.64 -1.91 -4.85
C HIS A 144 -4.09 -3.30 -5.29
N ALA A 145 -5.25 -3.73 -4.80
CA ALA A 145 -5.84 -5.02 -5.14
C ALA A 145 -7.36 -4.91 -5.35
N PRO A 146 -7.89 -5.18 -6.57
CA PRO A 146 -7.15 -5.51 -7.80
C PRO A 146 -6.35 -4.34 -8.36
N ASN A 147 -5.64 -4.57 -9.47
CA ASN A 147 -5.00 -3.49 -10.22
C ASN A 147 -6.06 -2.57 -10.85
N THR A 148 -5.91 -1.27 -10.63
CA THR A 148 -6.81 -0.24 -11.16
C THR A 148 -6.08 0.80 -12.03
N GLY A 149 -4.85 0.46 -12.44
CA GLY A 149 -4.01 1.27 -13.31
C GLY A 149 -3.31 2.41 -12.58
N PHE A 150 -3.04 2.28 -11.28
CA PHE A 150 -2.26 3.27 -10.53
C PHE A 150 -0.83 3.41 -11.07
N ALA A 151 -0.13 2.31 -11.31
CA ALA A 151 1.20 2.27 -11.90
C ALA A 151 1.23 2.96 -13.27
N ARG A 152 0.21 2.74 -14.11
CA ARG A 152 0.03 3.47 -15.37
C ARG A 152 -0.13 4.98 -15.13
N ARG A 153 -1.03 5.39 -14.22
CA ARG A 153 -1.22 6.80 -13.87
C ARG A 153 0.06 7.45 -13.34
N LEU A 154 0.91 6.71 -12.63
CA LEU A 154 2.22 7.22 -12.21
C LEU A 154 3.13 7.51 -13.41
N ARG A 155 3.16 6.64 -14.43
CA ARG A 155 3.97 6.90 -15.64
C ARG A 155 3.49 8.13 -16.41
N ASP A 156 2.18 8.35 -16.44
CA ASP A 156 1.53 9.39 -17.24
C ASP A 156 1.55 10.78 -16.56
N ALA A 157 2.01 10.88 -15.31
CA ALA A 157 1.97 12.08 -14.47
C ALA A 157 3.30 12.86 -14.44
#